data_AF-A0A396JBL3-F1
#
_entry.id   AF-A0A396JBL3-F1
#
_cell.length_a   1.000
_cell.length_b   1.000
_cell.length_c   1.000
_cell.angle_alpha   90.00
_cell.angle_beta   90.00
_cell.angle_gamma   90.00
#
_symmetry.space_group_name_H-M   'P 1'
#
loop_
_entity.id
_entity.type
_entity.pdbx_description
1 polymer ?
#
loop_
_entity_poly.entity_id
_entity_poly.type
_entity_poly.pdbx_seq_one_letter_code
_entity_poly.pdbx_strand_id
1 'polypeptide(L)' 'MKMGRNMADIVKFIYVIIIFLSIFFFATNLEAGPICLEDFDCPKSMCWPSFKPRCSNGWCVCDKIMP' A
#
# COMPACT_ATOMS: atom_id res chain seq x y z
N MET A 1 1.74 -18.61 43.07
CA MET A 1 1.78 -18.43 41.61
C MET A 1 3.22 -18.11 41.20
N LYS A 2 3.88 -18.97 40.43
CA LYS A 2 5.23 -18.70 39.92
C LYS A 2 5.14 -17.54 38.93
N MET A 3 5.52 -16.35 39.38
CA MET A 3 5.71 -15.15 38.57
C MET A 3 6.99 -15.28 37.74
N GLY A 4 7.08 -16.36 36.95
CA GLY A 4 8.08 -16.54 35.92
C GLY A 4 7.34 -16.49 34.61
N ARG A 5 7.09 -15.28 34.08
CA ARG A 5 6.60 -15.13 32.71
C ARG A 5 7.71 -15.70 31.83
N ASN A 6 7.53 -16.91 31.29
CA ASN A 6 8.56 -17.58 30.51
C ASN A 6 9.00 -16.61 29.41
N MET A 7 10.27 -16.21 29.40
CA MET A 7 10.78 -15.30 28.37
C MET A 7 10.54 -15.87 26.97
N ALA A 8 10.48 -17.20 26.85
CA ALA A 8 10.07 -17.90 25.64
C ALA A 8 8.67 -17.48 25.14
N ASP A 9 7.69 -17.28 26.02
CA ASP A 9 6.33 -16.90 25.64
C ASP A 9 6.26 -15.44 25.21
N ILE A 10 7.04 -14.57 25.87
CA ILE A 10 7.17 -13.15 25.48
C ILE A 10 7.83 -13.05 24.11
N VAL A 11 8.92 -13.78 23.88
CA VAL A 11 9.65 -13.79 22.61
C VAL A 11 8.78 -14.32 21.49
N LYS A 12 8.01 -15.39 21.72
CA LYS A 12 7.01 -15.90 20.75
C LYS A 12 5.98 -14.84 20.39
N PHE A 13 5.44 -14.11 21.37
CA PHE A 13 4.46 -13.06 21.13
C PHE A 13 5.02 -11.91 20.29
N ILE A 14 6.25 -11.47 20.60
CA ILE A 14 6.95 -10.45 19.81
C ILE A 14 7.15 -10.93 18.36
N TYR A 15 7.53 -12.20 18.18
CA TYR A 15 7.76 -12.76 16.84
C TYR A 15 6.48 -12.75 15.99
N VAL A 16 5.35 -13.12 16.60
CA VAL A 16 4.04 -13.05 15.93
C VAL A 16 3.70 -11.62 15.52
N ILE A 17 3.90 -10.63 16.41
CA ILE A 17 3.67 -9.20 16.09
C ILE A 17 4.56 -8.76 14.93
N ILE A 18 5.86 -9.10 14.95
CA ILE A 18 6.79 -8.72 13.88
C ILE A 18 6.34 -9.29 12.54
N ILE A 19 5.90 -10.55 12.50
CA ILE A 19 5.38 -11.17 11.27
C ILE A 19 4.13 -10.42 10.76
N PHE A 20 3.17 -10.14 11.65
CA PHE A 20 1.96 -9.39 11.27
C PHE A 20 2.30 -7.99 10.73
N LEU A 21 3.18 -7.25 11.39
CA LEU A 21 3.60 -5.93 10.95
C LEU A 21 4.37 -5.98 9.62
N SER A 22 5.21 -7.00 9.42
CA SER A 22 5.97 -7.17 8.17
C SER A 22 5.05 -7.42 6.97
N ILE A 23 4.05 -8.30 7.13
CA ILE A 23 3.06 -8.58 6.09
C ILE A 23 2.21 -7.35 5.82
N PHE A 24 1.76 -6.64 6.86
CA PHE A 24 0.98 -5.42 6.73
C PHE A 24 1.77 -4.34 5.97
N PHE A 25 3.04 -4.14 6.34
CA PHE A 25 3.89 -3.17 5.67
C PHE A 25 4.09 -3.54 4.19
N PHE A 26 4.36 -4.81 3.88
CA PHE A 26 4.46 -5.28 2.49
C PHE A 26 3.18 -5.02 1.69
N ALA A 27 2.01 -5.29 2.28
CA ALA A 27 0.72 -5.04 1.64
C ALA A 27 0.46 -3.53 1.42
N THR A 28 0.86 -2.67 2.36
CA THR A 28 0.71 -1.21 2.21
C THR A 28 1.72 -0.58 1.24
N ASN A 29 2.81 -1.28 0.89
CA ASN A 29 3.76 -0.83 -0.14
C ASN A 29 3.32 -1.20 -1.56
N LEU A 30 2.23 -1.97 -1.74
CA LEU A 30 1.54 -2.04 -3.01
C LEU A 30 0.88 -0.67 -3.22
N GLU A 31 1.55 0.15 -4.05
CA GLU A 31 1.32 1.57 -4.30
C GLU A 31 -0.12 2.04 -4.05
N ALA A 32 -0.32 3.01 -3.16
CA ALA A 32 -1.64 3.54 -2.80
C ALA A 32 -2.25 4.47 -3.87
N GLY A 33 -2.24 4.06 -5.14
CA GLY A 33 -2.95 4.75 -6.21
C GLY A 33 -4.44 4.39 -6.21
N PRO A 34 -5.32 5.23 -6.79
CA PRO A 34 -6.65 4.79 -7.16
C PRO A 34 -6.52 3.59 -8.10
N ILE A 35 -7.17 2.48 -7.73
CA ILE A 35 -7.26 1.31 -8.60
C ILE A 35 -8.12 1.67 -9.81
N CYS A 36 -7.72 1.25 -11.00
CA CYS A 36 -8.45 1.49 -12.25
C CYS A 36 -8.43 0.27 -13.16
N LEU A 37 -9.41 0.20 -14.06
CA LEU A 37 -9.42 -0.73 -15.19
C LEU A 37 -9.25 0.04 -16.50
N GLU A 38 -9.83 1.24 -16.57
CA GLU A 38 -9.81 2.12 -17.72
C GLU A 38 -9.41 3.55 -17.31
N ASP A 39 -8.95 4.35 -18.30
CA ASP A 39 -8.57 5.76 -18.08
C ASP A 39 -9.71 6.61 -17.48
N PHE A 40 -10.97 6.21 -17.71
CA PHE A 40 -12.14 6.92 -17.19
C PHE A 40 -12.37 6.72 -15.69
N ASP A 41 -11.89 5.62 -15.12
CA ASP A 41 -11.97 5.36 -13.67
C ASP A 41 -11.10 6.36 -12.88
N CYS A 42 -10.12 6.98 -13.55
CA CYS A 42 -9.20 7.90 -12.92
C CYS A 42 -9.81 9.30 -12.73
N PRO A 43 -9.66 9.91 -11.53
CA PRO A 43 -10.17 11.25 -11.28
C PRO A 43 -9.51 12.27 -12.21
N LYS A 44 -10.32 12.96 -13.02
CA LYS A 44 -9.83 13.99 -13.97
C LYS A 44 -9.05 15.12 -13.29
N SER A 45 -9.30 15.37 -12.00
CA SER A 45 -8.67 16.41 -11.20
C SER A 45 -7.42 15.95 -10.43
N MET A 46 -6.95 14.70 -10.57
CA MET A 46 -5.78 14.23 -9.82
C MET A 46 -4.45 14.78 -10.36
N CYS A 47 -4.43 15.22 -11.62
CA CYS A 47 -3.22 15.64 -12.31
C CYS A 47 -3.18 17.16 -12.50
N TRP A 48 -1.97 17.71 -12.62
CA TRP A 48 -1.77 19.10 -13.03
C TRP A 48 -2.27 19.31 -14.48
N PRO A 49 -2.65 20.54 -14.86
CA PRO A 49 -3.27 20.83 -16.16
C PRO A 49 -2.49 20.35 -17.40
N SER A 50 -1.18 20.17 -17.30
CA SER A 50 -0.32 19.66 -18.38
C SER A 50 -0.25 18.12 -18.47
N PHE A 51 -0.96 17.42 -17.60
CA PHE A 51 -0.94 15.97 -17.48
C PHE A 51 -2.37 15.43 -17.54
N LYS A 52 -2.54 14.25 -18.16
CA LYS A 52 -3.80 13.54 -18.20
C LYS A 52 -3.71 12.30 -17.31
N PRO A 53 -4.72 12.04 -16.47
CA PRO A 53 -4.80 10.79 -15.74
C PRO A 53 -5.00 9.62 -16.72
N ARG A 54 -4.30 8.52 -16.46
CA ARG A 54 -4.31 7.30 -17.26
C ARG A 54 -4.28 6.08 -16.36
N CYS A 55 -4.92 4.99 -16.78
CA CYS A 55 -4.79 3.72 -16.10
C CYS A 55 -3.56 2.96 -16.58
N SER A 56 -2.61 2.70 -15.69
CA SER A 56 -1.38 1.95 -15.98
C SER A 56 -1.12 0.92 -14.89
N ASN A 57 -0.99 -0.36 -15.27
CA ASN A 57 -0.83 -1.48 -14.35
C ASN A 57 -1.90 -1.55 -13.24
N GLY A 58 -3.12 -1.12 -13.54
CA GLY A 58 -4.22 -1.10 -12.59
C GLY A 58 -4.20 0.09 -11.62
N TRP A 59 -3.31 1.06 -11.85
CA TRP A 59 -3.17 2.27 -11.04
C TRP A 59 -3.35 3.52 -11.88
N CYS A 60 -4.01 4.52 -11.32
CA CYS A 60 -4.07 5.83 -11.96
C CYS A 60 -2.72 6.54 -11.86
N VAL A 61 -2.17 6.91 -13.01
CA VAL A 61 -0.92 7.66 -13.16
C VAL A 61 -1.17 8.96 -13.93
N CYS A 62 -0.29 9.96 -13.77
CA CYS A 62 -0.34 11.20 -14.52
C CYS A 62 0.65 11.15 -15.69
N ASP A 63 0.16 10.96 -16.90
CA ASP A 63 0.97 11.00 -18.12
C ASP A 63 0.99 12.43 -18.69
N LYS A 64 2.14 12.86 -19.22
CA LYS A 64 2.21 14.15 -19.92
C LYS A 64 1.26 14.13 -21.11
N ILE A 65 0.52 15.23 -21.30
CA ILE A 65 -0.17 15.46 -22.56
C ILE A 65 0.93 15.75 -23.58
N MET A 66 1.30 14.75 -24.37
CA MET A 66 2.17 14.96 -25.52
C MET A 66 1.45 15.90 -26.49
N PRO A 67 2.06 17.02 -26.93
CA PRO A 67 1.50 17.84 -28.00
C PRO A 67 1.45 17.07 -29.33
#